data_AF-A0A373VZ44-F1
#
_entry.id   AF-A0A373VZ44-F1
#
_cell.length_a   1.000
_cell.length_b   1.000
_cell.length_c   1.000
_cell.angle_alpha   90.00
_cell.angle_beta   90.00
_cell.angle_gamma   90.00
#
_symmetry.space_group_name_H-M   'P 1'
#
loop_
_entity.id
_entity.type
_entity.pdbx_description
1 polymer ?
#
loop_
_entity_poly.entity_id
_entity_poly.type
_entity_poly.pdbx_seq_one_letter_code
_entity_poly.pdbx_strand_id
1 'polypeptide(L)'
;MKKKISIIALCVAVAGVIAYFPIKTALGGNDVMSQWGKILSDDSKNETSGSKSKFRIATDGPAAQTYSASDEIFECGKDILITKREIEVSKAFYMLKGESEKTAEKEAVKYMEEFNAMYVKAIKAGFDVTDEEVDNYIADLKKMSDEAENADDVKKVIAQFDSEDEYWAYEKEVYQKQLPIQKYVESLESDYVKKSGTDVNYESGTKAWNKELDKIKEKAAKEQKYKKVKSVKDIDNKFVK
;
A
#
# COMPACT_ATOMS: atom_id res chain seq x y z
N MET A 1 28.04 20.52 -6.03
CA MET A 1 26.97 20.49 -5.01
C MET A 1 26.10 19.28 -5.28
N LYS A 2 26.24 18.24 -4.44
CA LYS A 2 25.47 17.00 -4.59
C LYS A 2 24.00 17.36 -4.42
N LYS A 3 23.17 17.13 -5.45
CA LYS A 3 21.72 17.14 -5.30
C LYS A 3 21.44 16.22 -4.12
N LYS A 4 21.05 16.78 -2.97
CA LYS A 4 20.43 15.99 -1.92
C LYS A 4 19.19 15.46 -2.62
N ILE A 5 19.25 14.19 -2.99
CA ILE A 5 18.09 13.40 -3.40
C ILE A 5 17.08 13.73 -2.32
N SER A 6 16.07 14.56 -2.65
CA SER A 6 15.03 14.93 -1.71
C SER A 6 14.53 13.60 -1.19
N ILE A 7 14.72 13.46 0.10
CA ILE A 7 14.73 12.22 0.86
C ILE A 7 13.33 11.62 0.68
N ILE A 8 13.20 10.77 -0.34
CA ILE A 8 12.29 9.62 -0.30
C ILE A 8 12.96 8.75 0.76
N ALA A 9 12.69 9.07 2.03
CA ALA A 9 13.06 8.23 3.13
C ALA A 9 12.32 6.92 2.88
N LEU A 10 13.05 5.93 2.38
CA LEU A 10 12.74 4.51 2.51
C LEU A 10 12.40 4.24 3.99
N CYS A 11 11.14 4.40 4.35
CA CYS A 11 10.57 3.67 5.46
C CYS A 11 10.15 2.32 4.86
N VAL A 12 11.15 1.44 4.67
CA VAL A 12 10.88 0.01 4.50
C VAL A 12 10.27 -0.47 5.80
N ALA A 13 8.95 -0.49 5.81
CA ALA A 13 8.18 -1.37 6.67
C ALA A 13 7.01 -1.86 5.81
N VAL A 14 7.38 -2.71 4.87
CA VAL A 14 6.73 -3.97 4.51
C VAL A 14 5.21 -3.93 4.41
N ALA A 15 4.71 -4.21 3.20
CA ALA A 15 3.31 -4.23 2.81
C ALA A 15 2.53 -2.93 3.04
N GLY A 16 2.79 -1.95 2.19
CA GLY A 16 1.74 -1.05 1.74
C GLY A 16 1.21 -0.06 2.76
N VAL A 17 1.91 0.27 3.85
CA VAL A 17 1.64 1.46 4.68
C VAL A 17 2.61 2.57 4.29
N ILE A 18 2.18 3.49 3.43
CA ILE A 18 2.91 4.74 3.18
C ILE A 18 2.80 5.60 4.44
N ALA A 19 3.76 5.47 5.35
CA ALA A 19 3.91 6.42 6.43
C ALA A 19 5.38 6.80 6.58
N TYR A 20 5.66 8.04 6.16
CA TYR A 20 6.67 8.91 6.76
C TYR A 20 6.53 8.90 8.29
N PHE A 21 7.06 7.92 9.01
CA PHE A 21 7.14 8.02 10.47
C PHE A 21 8.31 7.21 11.03
N PRO A 22 9.06 7.76 12.00
CA PRO A 22 10.05 7.01 12.76
C PRO A 22 9.34 5.94 13.58
N ILE A 23 9.35 4.71 13.08
CA ILE A 23 8.67 3.55 13.67
C ILE A 23 9.14 3.27 15.13
N LYS A 24 10.34 3.73 15.49
CA LYS A 24 10.92 3.53 16.83
C LYS A 24 10.16 4.18 17.99
N THR A 25 9.39 5.25 17.79
CA THR A 25 8.78 5.99 18.92
C THR A 25 7.35 5.59 19.27
N ALA A 26 6.64 4.85 18.41
CA ALA A 26 5.25 4.44 18.66
C ALA A 26 5.10 2.96 19.07
N LEU A 27 6.06 2.11 18.70
CA LEU A 27 5.99 0.65 18.93
C LEU A 27 6.92 0.26 20.09
N GLY A 28 6.56 0.66 21.31
CA GLY A 28 7.35 0.46 22.53
C GLY A 28 7.24 -0.94 23.15
N GLY A 29 6.96 -1.99 22.37
CA GLY A 29 6.84 -3.38 22.84
C GLY A 29 8.02 -4.25 22.39
N ASN A 30 8.35 -5.30 23.15
CA ASN A 30 9.33 -6.30 22.71
C ASN A 30 8.79 -7.05 21.48
N ASP A 31 9.52 -6.91 20.37
CA ASP A 31 9.44 -7.70 19.14
C ASP A 31 8.28 -7.44 18.15
N VAL A 32 7.81 -6.20 18.06
CA VAL A 32 6.73 -5.81 17.12
C VAL A 32 7.05 -6.13 15.65
N MET A 33 8.33 -6.06 15.24
CA MET A 33 8.74 -6.36 13.86
C MET A 33 8.59 -7.83 13.50
N SER A 34 8.89 -8.75 14.43
CA SER A 34 8.62 -10.18 14.19
C SER A 34 7.11 -10.46 14.20
N GLN A 35 6.33 -9.77 15.04
CA GLN A 35 4.87 -9.91 14.98
C GLN A 35 4.31 -9.44 13.63
N TRP A 36 4.85 -8.34 13.10
CA TRP A 36 4.51 -7.85 11.77
C TRP A 36 4.92 -8.84 10.68
N GLY A 37 6.15 -9.33 10.71
CA GLY A 37 6.60 -10.36 9.76
C GLY A 37 5.75 -11.61 9.78
N LYS A 38 5.29 -12.04 10.95
CA LYS A 38 4.39 -13.18 11.06
C LYS A 38 3.04 -12.92 10.38
N ILE A 39 2.44 -11.75 10.61
CA ILE A 39 1.18 -11.36 9.95
C ILE A 39 1.32 -11.42 8.43
N LEU A 40 2.44 -10.94 7.90
CA LEU A 40 2.69 -10.90 6.46
C LEU A 40 3.03 -12.27 5.86
N SER A 41 3.76 -13.10 6.59
CA SER A 41 4.03 -14.49 6.23
C SER A 41 2.74 -15.32 6.23
N ASP A 42 1.86 -15.12 7.23
CA ASP A 42 0.55 -15.77 7.27
C ASP A 42 -0.34 -15.29 6.09
N ASP A 43 -0.27 -14.00 5.76
CA ASP A 43 -0.95 -13.40 4.62
C ASP A 43 -0.46 -13.96 3.27
N SER A 44 0.86 -14.06 3.07
CA SER A 44 1.45 -14.58 1.83
C SER A 44 1.06 -16.03 1.53
N LYS A 45 0.85 -16.83 2.58
CA LYS A 45 0.40 -18.23 2.51
C LYS A 45 -1.10 -18.37 2.24
N ASN A 46 -1.86 -17.29 2.35
CA ASN A 46 -3.30 -17.31 2.15
C ASN A 46 -3.59 -17.32 0.64
N GLU A 47 -3.73 -18.52 0.06
CA GLU A 47 -3.92 -18.74 -1.36
C GLU A 47 -5.08 -17.91 -1.92
N THR A 48 -4.79 -17.02 -2.88
CA THR A 48 -5.77 -16.30 -3.70
C THR A 48 -6.53 -17.22 -4.67
N SER A 49 -6.30 -18.54 -4.61
CA SER A 49 -6.56 -19.48 -5.69
C SER A 49 -7.49 -20.62 -5.29
N GLY A 50 -8.74 -20.28 -5.03
CA GLY A 50 -9.82 -21.23 -5.30
C GLY A 50 -10.20 -21.17 -6.79
N SER A 51 -10.57 -22.31 -7.39
CA SER A 51 -11.22 -22.44 -8.72
C SER A 51 -12.49 -21.55 -8.93
N LYS A 52 -12.85 -20.71 -7.95
CA LYS A 52 -14.01 -19.80 -7.91
C LYS A 52 -13.64 -18.32 -8.12
N SER A 53 -12.36 -17.95 -8.23
CA SER A 53 -11.94 -16.55 -8.44
C SER A 53 -12.41 -16.03 -9.80
N LYS A 54 -13.43 -15.18 -9.80
CA LYS A 54 -14.12 -14.68 -11.01
C LYS A 54 -14.05 -13.17 -11.17
N PHE A 55 -13.69 -12.44 -10.11
CA PHE A 55 -13.75 -10.99 -10.09
C PHE A 55 -12.35 -10.41 -10.14
N ARG A 56 -12.04 -9.70 -11.23
CA ARG A 56 -10.80 -8.93 -11.32
C ARG A 56 -10.79 -7.82 -10.26
N ILE A 57 -9.64 -7.54 -9.67
CA ILE A 57 -9.53 -6.57 -8.58
C ILE A 57 -9.70 -5.13 -9.08
N ALA A 58 -9.12 -4.80 -10.24
CA ALA A 58 -9.27 -3.49 -10.86
C ALA A 58 -9.83 -3.58 -12.28
N THR A 59 -10.43 -2.49 -12.75
CA THR A 59 -10.92 -2.38 -14.13
C THR A 59 -9.78 -2.16 -15.14
N ASP A 60 -8.70 -1.51 -14.71
CA ASP A 60 -7.54 -1.14 -15.53
C ASP A 60 -6.21 -1.35 -14.77
N GLY A 61 -5.10 -1.33 -15.51
CA GLY A 61 -3.74 -1.48 -14.98
C GLY A 61 -3.38 -2.93 -14.58
N PRO A 62 -2.20 -3.15 -13.99
CA PRO A 62 -1.69 -4.47 -13.63
C PRO A 62 -2.62 -5.26 -12.72
N ALA A 63 -3.26 -4.57 -11.75
CA ALA A 63 -4.22 -5.19 -10.84
C ALA A 63 -5.51 -5.71 -11.53
N ALA A 64 -5.75 -5.41 -12.82
CA ALA A 64 -6.83 -6.01 -13.59
C ALA A 64 -6.56 -7.48 -13.97
N GLN A 65 -5.31 -7.95 -13.84
CA GLN A 65 -4.93 -9.36 -14.05
C GLN A 65 -5.04 -10.19 -12.76
N THR A 66 -5.26 -9.55 -11.61
CA THR A 66 -5.46 -10.21 -10.33
C THR A 66 -6.95 -10.49 -10.11
N TYR A 67 -7.29 -11.69 -9.64
CA TYR A 67 -8.67 -12.12 -9.41
C TYR A 67 -8.89 -12.53 -7.96
N SER A 68 -10.12 -12.35 -7.49
CA SER A 68 -10.55 -12.82 -6.18
C SER A 68 -11.95 -13.46 -6.24
N ALA A 69 -12.24 -14.28 -5.22
CA ALA A 69 -13.55 -14.88 -5.03
C ALA A 69 -14.52 -13.86 -4.43
N SER A 70 -15.82 -13.98 -4.72
CA SER A 70 -16.82 -13.00 -4.27
C SER A 70 -16.93 -12.87 -2.75
N ASP A 71 -16.74 -13.98 -2.04
CA ASP A 71 -16.75 -14.05 -0.58
C ASP A 71 -15.50 -13.43 0.05
N GLU A 72 -14.46 -13.17 -0.73
CA GLU A 72 -13.25 -12.46 -0.31
C GLU A 72 -13.30 -10.95 -0.62
N ILE A 73 -14.35 -10.48 -1.30
CA ILE A 73 -14.54 -9.04 -1.54
C ILE A 73 -15.20 -8.39 -0.33
N PHE A 74 -14.58 -7.33 0.16
CA PHE A 74 -15.08 -6.53 1.28
C PHE A 74 -15.88 -5.32 0.81
N GLU A 75 -15.34 -4.56 -0.15
CA GLU A 75 -15.99 -3.39 -0.73
C GLU A 75 -15.87 -3.36 -2.25
N CYS A 76 -16.93 -2.89 -2.92
CA CYS A 76 -16.96 -2.64 -4.36
C CYS A 76 -16.93 -1.14 -4.60
N GLY A 77 -15.85 -0.66 -5.22
CA GLY A 77 -15.73 0.70 -5.72
C GLY A 77 -16.15 0.83 -7.19
N LYS A 78 -16.01 2.03 -7.73
CA LYS A 78 -16.31 2.34 -9.13
C LYS A 78 -15.35 1.65 -10.09
N ASP A 79 -14.06 1.55 -9.77
CA ASP A 79 -13.04 1.07 -10.70
C ASP A 79 -12.13 0.00 -10.06
N ILE A 80 -12.28 -0.25 -8.75
CA ILE A 80 -11.48 -1.18 -7.97
C ILE A 80 -12.30 -1.84 -6.85
N LEU A 81 -12.01 -3.10 -6.56
CA LEU A 81 -12.50 -3.87 -5.42
C LEU A 81 -11.47 -3.84 -4.29
N ILE A 82 -11.94 -3.85 -3.05
CA ILE A 82 -11.12 -4.01 -1.85
C ILE A 82 -11.45 -5.38 -1.25
N THR A 83 -10.42 -6.18 -1.00
CA THR A 83 -10.56 -7.54 -0.44
C THR A 83 -10.61 -7.52 1.08
N LYS A 84 -11.16 -8.58 1.68
CA LYS A 84 -11.11 -8.78 3.14
C LYS A 84 -9.67 -8.88 3.64
N ARG A 85 -8.83 -9.60 2.89
CA ARG A 85 -7.39 -9.75 3.12
C ARG A 85 -6.69 -8.39 3.29
N GLU A 86 -6.89 -7.46 2.35
CA GLU A 86 -6.33 -6.09 2.44
C GLU A 86 -6.74 -5.36 3.72
N ILE A 87 -7.98 -5.54 4.18
CA ILE A 87 -8.49 -4.94 5.42
C ILE A 87 -7.91 -5.62 6.65
N GLU A 88 -7.80 -6.94 6.66
CA GLU A 88 -7.29 -7.72 7.79
C GLU A 88 -5.82 -7.41 8.07
N VAL A 89 -4.98 -7.39 7.03
CA VAL A 89 -3.56 -7.01 7.15
C VAL A 89 -3.42 -5.57 7.67
N SER A 90 -4.18 -4.63 7.08
CA SER A 90 -4.17 -3.23 7.51
C SER A 90 -4.67 -3.06 8.95
N LYS A 91 -5.72 -3.79 9.34
CA LYS A 91 -6.27 -3.77 10.71
C LYS A 91 -5.23 -4.30 11.70
N ALA A 92 -4.56 -5.39 11.37
CA ALA A 92 -3.51 -5.97 12.20
C ALA A 92 -2.36 -4.96 12.43
N PHE A 93 -1.97 -4.20 11.40
CA PHE A 93 -0.98 -3.12 11.55
C PHE A 93 -1.42 -2.05 12.57
N TYR A 94 -2.65 -1.56 12.49
CA TYR A 94 -3.14 -0.57 13.47
C TYR A 94 -3.27 -1.16 14.88
N MET A 95 -3.65 -2.43 15.01
CA MET A 95 -3.65 -3.11 16.31
C MET A 95 -2.24 -3.23 16.91
N LEU A 96 -1.22 -3.53 16.09
CA LEU A 96 0.18 -3.54 16.53
C LEU A 96 0.64 -2.16 17.02
N LYS A 97 0.07 -1.08 16.47
CA LYS A 97 0.29 0.30 16.96
C LYS A 97 -0.38 0.60 18.30
N GLY A 98 -1.09 -0.35 18.88
CA GLY A 98 -1.81 -0.21 20.15
C GLY A 98 -3.23 0.36 20.00
N GLU A 99 -3.74 0.47 18.77
CA GLU A 99 -5.13 0.87 18.57
C GLU A 99 -6.10 -0.23 19.03
N SER A 100 -7.25 0.18 19.56
CA SER A 100 -8.34 -0.77 19.84
C SER A 100 -8.82 -1.41 18.53
N GLU A 101 -9.35 -2.63 18.59
CA GLU A 101 -9.83 -3.34 17.40
C GLU A 101 -10.81 -2.52 16.55
N LYS A 102 -11.75 -1.82 17.20
CA LYS A 102 -12.73 -0.96 16.53
C LYS A 102 -12.07 0.24 15.85
N THR A 103 -11.09 0.86 16.49
CA THR A 103 -10.33 1.98 15.88
C THR A 103 -9.48 1.46 14.72
N ALA A 104 -8.76 0.37 14.93
CA ALA A 104 -7.91 -0.26 13.93
C ALA A 104 -8.69 -0.64 12.67
N GLU A 105 -9.91 -1.20 12.81
CA GLU A 105 -10.75 -1.52 11.67
C GLU A 105 -11.19 -0.27 10.90
N LYS A 106 -11.59 0.80 11.61
CA LYS A 106 -11.97 2.05 10.96
C LYS A 106 -10.81 2.67 10.19
N GLU A 107 -9.61 2.69 10.78
CA GLU A 107 -8.41 3.23 10.15
C GLU A 107 -7.96 2.36 8.97
N ALA A 108 -8.02 1.03 9.09
CA ALA A 108 -7.71 0.10 8.01
C ALA A 108 -8.63 0.27 6.80
N VAL A 109 -9.94 0.40 7.02
CA VAL A 109 -10.91 0.65 5.95
C VAL A 109 -10.60 1.98 5.26
N LYS A 110 -10.47 3.07 6.03
CA LYS A 110 -10.14 4.39 5.46
C LYS A 110 -8.84 4.33 4.65
N TYR A 111 -7.81 3.69 5.20
CA TYR A 111 -6.52 3.58 4.56
C TYR A 111 -6.59 2.82 3.23
N MET A 112 -7.27 1.67 3.20
CA MET A 112 -7.43 0.87 1.99
C MET A 112 -8.34 1.53 0.94
N GLU A 113 -9.37 2.26 1.35
CA GLU A 113 -10.19 3.08 0.44
C GLU A 113 -9.35 4.15 -0.26
N GLU A 114 -8.53 4.88 0.50
CA GLU A 114 -7.63 5.91 -0.02
C GLU A 114 -6.53 5.33 -0.90
N PHE A 115 -5.87 4.26 -0.46
CA PHE A 115 -4.79 3.60 -1.20
C PHE A 115 -5.27 3.07 -2.56
N ASN A 116 -6.36 2.30 -2.57
CA ASN A 116 -6.90 1.74 -3.81
C ASN A 116 -7.46 2.84 -4.73
N ALA A 117 -8.03 3.92 -4.18
CA ALA A 117 -8.48 5.04 -4.99
C ALA A 117 -7.32 5.83 -5.61
N MET A 118 -6.20 5.96 -4.89
CA MET A 118 -4.98 6.56 -5.43
C MET A 118 -4.36 5.71 -6.53
N TYR A 119 -4.38 4.38 -6.41
CA TYR A 119 -3.98 3.49 -7.50
C TYR A 119 -4.83 3.74 -8.75
N VAL A 120 -6.16 3.80 -8.63
CA VAL A 120 -7.03 4.12 -9.77
C VAL A 120 -6.69 5.48 -10.39
N LYS A 121 -6.39 6.49 -9.57
CA LYS A 121 -5.98 7.81 -10.06
C LYS A 121 -4.65 7.75 -10.81
N ALA A 122 -3.67 7.01 -10.30
CA ALA A 122 -2.38 6.81 -10.94
C ALA A 122 -2.54 6.19 -12.34
N ILE A 123 -3.24 5.04 -12.41
CA ILE A 123 -3.47 4.34 -13.68
C ILE A 123 -4.20 5.22 -14.70
N LYS A 124 -5.27 5.93 -14.27
CA LYS A 124 -6.02 6.83 -15.16
C LYS A 124 -5.22 8.05 -15.62
N ALA A 125 -4.20 8.44 -14.88
CA ALA A 125 -3.27 9.50 -15.25
C ALA A 125 -2.06 8.98 -16.07
N GLY A 126 -2.03 7.68 -16.40
CA GLY A 126 -0.98 7.06 -17.21
C GLY A 126 0.27 6.66 -16.41
N PHE A 127 0.21 6.68 -15.08
CA PHE A 127 1.27 6.15 -14.23
C PHE A 127 1.02 4.66 -14.02
N ASP A 128 1.83 3.84 -14.68
CA ASP A 128 1.78 2.38 -14.59
C ASP A 128 3.17 1.81 -14.26
N VAL A 129 3.25 0.49 -14.06
CA VAL A 129 4.48 -0.24 -13.81
C VAL A 129 4.52 -1.57 -14.57
N THR A 130 5.67 -1.91 -15.15
CA THR A 130 5.92 -3.24 -15.72
C THR A 130 6.53 -4.17 -14.67
N ASP A 131 6.43 -5.48 -14.87
CA ASP A 131 7.08 -6.45 -13.97
C ASP A 131 8.60 -6.22 -13.85
N GLU A 132 9.26 -5.81 -14.95
CA GLU A 132 10.69 -5.46 -14.95
C GLU A 132 10.98 -4.21 -14.11
N GLU A 133 10.12 -3.19 -14.16
CA GLU A 133 10.26 -2.01 -13.31
C GLU A 133 10.08 -2.37 -11.83
N VAL A 134 9.15 -3.27 -11.50
CA VAL A 134 8.99 -3.75 -10.12
C VAL A 134 10.23 -4.55 -9.69
N ASP A 135 10.73 -5.45 -10.53
CA ASP A 135 11.92 -6.27 -10.21
C ASP A 135 13.16 -5.40 -9.97
N ASN A 136 13.38 -4.40 -10.81
CA ASN A 136 14.48 -3.45 -10.64
C ASN A 136 14.33 -2.65 -9.34
N TYR A 137 13.11 -2.19 -9.02
CA TYR A 137 12.86 -1.49 -7.77
C TYR A 137 13.10 -2.38 -6.54
N ILE A 138 12.66 -3.64 -6.57
CA ILE A 138 12.89 -4.61 -5.49
C ILE A 138 14.38 -4.90 -5.31
N ALA A 139 15.16 -5.00 -6.40
CA ALA A 139 16.61 -5.18 -6.32
C ALA A 139 17.31 -4.00 -5.63
N ASP A 140 16.90 -2.77 -5.96
CA ASP A 140 17.40 -1.56 -5.32
C ASP A 140 16.95 -1.48 -3.84
N LEU A 141 15.70 -1.86 -3.55
CA LEU A 141 15.12 -1.89 -2.21
C LEU A 141 15.86 -2.87 -1.30
N LYS A 142 16.17 -4.08 -1.78
CA LYS A 142 17.00 -5.09 -1.09
C LYS A 142 18.31 -4.46 -0.61
N LYS A 143 19.07 -3.88 -1.54
CA LYS A 143 20.36 -3.26 -1.25
C LYS A 143 20.23 -2.13 -0.23
N MET A 144 19.25 -1.25 -0.41
CA MET A 144 19.05 -0.13 0.52
C MET A 144 18.61 -0.61 1.92
N SER A 145 17.84 -1.69 2.00
CA SER A 145 17.38 -2.26 3.28
C SER A 145 18.53 -2.84 4.10
N ASP A 146 19.55 -3.41 3.46
CA ASP A 146 20.76 -3.92 4.12
C ASP A 146 21.65 -2.80 4.69
N GLU A 147 21.65 -1.65 4.03
CA GLU A 147 22.46 -0.48 4.39
C GLU A 147 21.73 0.48 5.35
N ALA A 148 20.44 0.26 5.62
CA ALA A 148 19.62 1.15 6.43
C ALA A 148 19.89 1.04 7.94
N GLU A 149 19.71 2.14 8.68
CA GLU A 149 19.87 2.15 10.15
C GLU A 149 18.90 1.18 10.86
N ASN A 150 17.80 0.80 10.20
CA ASN A 150 16.80 -0.14 10.69
C ASN A 150 16.93 -1.54 10.03
N ALA A 151 18.07 -1.89 9.42
CA ALA A 151 18.27 -3.19 8.77
C ALA A 151 17.95 -4.39 9.69
N ASP A 152 18.29 -4.30 10.99
CA ASP A 152 17.98 -5.36 11.96
C ASP A 152 16.47 -5.56 12.16
N ASP A 153 15.68 -4.50 12.05
CA ASP A 153 14.22 -4.58 12.12
C ASP A 153 13.64 -5.20 10.85
N VAL A 154 14.18 -4.87 9.68
CA VAL A 154 13.82 -5.52 8.41
C VAL A 154 14.12 -7.02 8.47
N LYS A 155 15.30 -7.41 8.97
CA LYS A 155 15.70 -8.83 9.12
C LYS A 155 14.75 -9.60 10.03
N LYS A 156 14.22 -8.99 11.10
CA LYS A 156 13.20 -9.64 11.96
C LYS A 156 11.92 -9.95 11.21
N VAL A 157 11.49 -9.07 10.31
CA VAL A 157 10.31 -9.29 9.46
C VAL A 157 10.58 -10.44 8.50
N ILE A 158 11.71 -10.38 7.77
CA ILE A 158 12.11 -11.41 6.79
C ILE A 158 12.22 -12.78 7.44
N ALA A 159 12.76 -12.86 8.66
CA ALA A 159 12.96 -14.11 9.39
C ALA A 159 11.66 -14.86 9.75
N GLN A 160 10.48 -14.27 9.54
CA GLN A 160 9.18 -14.93 9.75
C GLN A 160 8.62 -15.61 8.50
N PHE A 161 9.20 -15.34 7.33
CA PHE A 161 8.88 -16.03 6.08
C PHE A 161 9.66 -17.36 6.02
N ASP A 162 9.19 -18.33 5.22
CA ASP A 162 9.89 -19.62 5.14
C ASP A 162 11.22 -19.45 4.38
N SER A 163 11.33 -18.41 3.55
CA SER A 163 12.59 -17.94 2.97
C SER A 163 12.58 -16.43 2.69
N GLU A 164 13.77 -15.85 2.50
CA GLU A 164 13.90 -14.46 2.03
C GLU A 164 13.30 -14.28 0.62
N ASP A 165 13.41 -15.28 -0.26
CA ASP A 165 12.81 -15.21 -1.59
C ASP A 165 11.29 -15.12 -1.55
N GLU A 166 10.63 -15.82 -0.61
CA GLU A 166 9.18 -15.69 -0.38
C GLU A 166 8.79 -14.30 0.11
N TYR A 167 9.59 -13.70 1.00
CA TYR A 167 9.37 -12.32 1.44
C TYR A 167 9.42 -11.34 0.27
N TRP A 168 10.43 -11.46 -0.60
CA TRP A 168 10.58 -10.55 -1.73
C TRP A 168 9.55 -10.81 -2.84
N ALA A 169 9.10 -12.05 -3.01
CA ALA A 169 7.97 -12.37 -3.88
C ALA A 169 6.69 -11.69 -3.37
N TYR A 170 6.45 -11.71 -2.06
CA TYR A 170 5.33 -11.00 -1.44
C TYR A 170 5.42 -9.48 -1.63
N GLU A 171 6.59 -8.88 -1.38
CA GLU A 171 6.80 -7.44 -1.61
C GLU A 171 6.61 -7.08 -3.09
N LYS A 172 7.01 -7.93 -4.05
CA LYS A 172 6.78 -7.70 -5.48
C LYS A 172 5.28 -7.49 -5.79
N GLU A 173 4.40 -8.31 -5.21
CA GLU A 173 2.94 -8.15 -5.36
C GLU A 173 2.45 -6.81 -4.79
N VAL A 174 2.95 -6.40 -3.62
CA VAL A 174 2.62 -5.11 -3.00
C VAL A 174 3.02 -3.94 -3.92
N TYR A 175 4.23 -3.99 -4.49
CA TYR A 175 4.78 -2.90 -5.30
C TYR A 175 4.11 -2.75 -6.67
N GLN A 176 3.39 -3.76 -7.16
CA GLN A 176 2.57 -3.62 -8.38
C GLN A 176 1.48 -2.54 -8.25
N LYS A 177 0.89 -2.35 -7.05
CA LYS A 177 0.00 -1.21 -6.79
C LYS A 177 0.75 0.01 -6.28
N GLN A 178 1.76 -0.18 -5.43
CA GLN A 178 2.42 0.93 -4.75
C GLN A 178 3.26 1.80 -5.68
N LEU A 179 3.99 1.23 -6.66
CA LEU A 179 4.85 2.01 -7.56
C LEU A 179 4.08 2.99 -8.45
N PRO A 180 2.96 2.61 -9.10
CA PRO A 180 2.09 3.56 -9.80
C PRO A 180 1.67 4.74 -8.91
N ILE A 181 1.29 4.46 -7.65
CA ILE A 181 0.91 5.49 -6.69
C ILE A 181 2.10 6.42 -6.39
N GLN A 182 3.29 5.86 -6.12
CA GLN A 182 4.49 6.66 -5.84
C GLN A 182 4.81 7.61 -7.00
N LYS A 183 4.88 7.09 -8.23
CA LYS A 183 5.11 7.89 -9.45
C LYS A 183 4.08 9.02 -9.60
N TYR A 184 2.80 8.73 -9.32
CA TYR A 184 1.73 9.72 -9.40
C TYR A 184 1.84 10.79 -8.30
N VAL A 185 2.12 10.40 -7.06
CA VAL A 185 2.29 11.32 -5.92
C VAL A 185 3.48 12.23 -6.14
N GLU A 186 4.62 11.71 -6.64
CA GLU A 186 5.79 12.51 -7.02
C GLU A 186 5.45 13.55 -8.09
N SER A 187 4.66 13.17 -9.09
CA SER A 187 4.17 14.11 -10.11
C SER A 187 3.29 15.20 -9.51
N LEU A 188 2.38 14.84 -8.60
CA LEU A 188 1.50 15.80 -7.92
C LEU A 188 2.30 16.75 -7.01
N GLU A 189 3.31 16.25 -6.31
CA GLU A 189 4.20 17.06 -5.47
C GLU A 189 4.97 18.06 -6.32
N SER A 190 5.54 17.60 -7.44
CA SER A 190 6.25 18.48 -8.39
C SER A 190 5.35 19.61 -8.88
N ASP A 191 4.10 19.28 -9.23
CA ASP A 191 3.10 20.24 -9.65
C ASP A 191 2.71 21.21 -8.54
N TYR A 192 2.56 20.72 -7.31
CA TYR A 192 2.24 21.52 -6.14
C TYR A 192 3.36 22.52 -5.83
N VAL A 193 4.61 22.08 -5.83
CA VAL A 193 5.81 22.91 -5.61
C VAL A 193 5.90 24.00 -6.67
N LYS A 194 5.73 23.63 -7.95
CA LYS A 194 5.77 24.60 -9.07
C LYS A 194 4.67 25.67 -8.97
N LYS A 195 3.46 25.28 -8.56
CA LYS A 195 2.29 26.20 -8.49
C LYS A 195 2.30 27.07 -7.24
N SER A 196 2.68 26.51 -6.10
CA SER A 196 2.60 27.19 -4.81
C SER A 196 3.89 27.96 -4.45
N GLY A 197 5.02 27.62 -5.07
CA GLY A 197 6.34 28.11 -4.66
C GLY A 197 6.81 27.52 -3.32
N THR A 198 6.12 26.49 -2.81
CA THR A 198 6.45 25.84 -1.53
C THR A 198 7.72 25.03 -1.66
N ASP A 199 8.70 25.27 -0.78
CA ASP A 199 9.89 24.43 -0.67
C ASP A 199 9.63 23.26 0.29
N VAL A 200 9.34 22.10 -0.29
CA VAL A 200 9.06 20.83 0.41
C VAL A 200 10.29 20.22 1.10
N ASN A 201 11.47 20.81 0.93
CA ASN A 201 12.67 20.40 1.66
C ASN A 201 12.70 20.93 3.11
N TYR A 202 11.81 21.85 3.47
CA TYR A 202 11.61 22.31 4.84
C TYR A 202 10.36 21.68 5.45
N GLU A 203 10.40 21.45 6.78
CA GLU A 203 9.32 20.81 7.54
C GLU A 203 7.95 21.48 7.30
N SER A 204 7.92 22.81 7.20
CA SER A 204 6.68 23.56 6.91
C SER A 204 6.12 23.24 5.53
N GLY A 205 6.98 23.12 4.51
CA GLY A 205 6.60 22.74 3.16
C GLY A 205 6.13 21.28 3.09
N THR A 206 6.84 20.37 3.74
CA THR A 206 6.43 18.96 3.85
C THR A 206 5.06 18.83 4.51
N LYS A 207 4.80 19.54 5.62
CA LYS A 207 3.49 19.55 6.29
C LYS A 207 2.38 20.11 5.38
N ALA A 208 2.68 21.16 4.63
CA ALA A 208 1.72 21.76 3.70
C ALA A 208 1.36 20.81 2.55
N TRP A 209 2.38 20.14 1.97
CA TRP A 209 2.19 19.11 0.96
C TRP A 209 1.38 17.93 1.48
N ASN A 210 1.72 17.38 2.65
CA ASN A 210 1.00 16.25 3.24
C ASN A 210 -0.48 16.57 3.48
N LYS A 211 -0.79 17.78 3.95
CA LYS A 211 -2.18 18.24 4.10
C LYS A 211 -2.92 18.32 2.77
N GLU A 212 -2.24 18.67 1.68
CA GLU A 212 -2.85 18.69 0.35
C GLU A 212 -3.05 17.27 -0.18
N LEU A 213 -2.04 16.41 -0.03
CA LEU A 213 -2.12 15.00 -0.39
C LEU A 213 -3.26 14.28 0.34
N ASP A 214 -3.48 14.57 1.63
CA ASP A 214 -4.62 14.03 2.39
C ASP A 214 -5.96 14.40 1.76
N LYS A 215 -6.14 15.66 1.32
CA LYS A 215 -7.37 16.06 0.61
C LYS A 215 -7.52 15.35 -0.73
N ILE A 216 -6.42 15.13 -1.45
CA ILE A 216 -6.43 14.42 -2.74
C ILE A 216 -6.86 12.97 -2.53
N LYS A 217 -6.29 12.28 -1.53
CA LYS A 217 -6.65 10.90 -1.15
C LYS A 217 -8.13 10.80 -0.76
N GLU A 218 -8.60 11.66 0.15
CA GLU A 218 -10.01 11.66 0.57
C GLU A 218 -10.97 11.91 -0.60
N LYS A 219 -10.61 12.82 -1.51
CA LYS A 219 -11.42 13.08 -2.71
C LYS A 219 -11.43 11.85 -3.63
N ALA A 220 -10.28 11.22 -3.85
CA ALA A 220 -10.19 10.01 -4.67
C ALA A 220 -11.06 8.88 -4.09
N ALA A 221 -11.00 8.63 -2.78
CA ALA A 221 -11.84 7.63 -2.11
C ALA A 221 -13.35 7.93 -2.29
N LYS A 222 -13.77 9.18 -2.11
CA LYS A 222 -15.18 9.60 -2.33
C LYS A 222 -15.65 9.37 -3.76
N GLU A 223 -14.79 9.55 -4.76
CA GLU A 223 -15.12 9.32 -6.17
C GLU A 223 -15.34 7.83 -6.50
N GLN A 224 -14.70 6.92 -5.76
CA GLN A 224 -14.91 5.48 -5.91
C GLN A 224 -16.26 5.01 -5.39
N LYS A 225 -16.91 5.77 -4.49
CA LYS A 225 -18.25 5.45 -3.96
C LYS A 225 -18.33 4.01 -3.44
N TYR A 226 -17.35 3.60 -2.65
CA TYR A 226 -17.25 2.25 -2.11
C TYR A 226 -18.54 1.83 -1.38
N LYS A 227 -18.91 0.56 -1.57
CA LYS A 227 -20.04 -0.08 -0.90
C LYS A 227 -19.62 -1.44 -0.37
N LYS A 228 -19.99 -1.73 0.88
CA LYS A 228 -19.82 -3.07 1.46
C LYS A 228 -20.50 -4.13 0.59
N VAL A 229 -19.77 -5.19 0.28
CA VAL A 229 -20.29 -6.35 -0.42
C VAL A 229 -20.89 -7.32 0.59
N LYS A 230 -22.17 -7.64 0.44
CA LYS A 230 -22.88 -8.65 1.25
C LYS A 230 -23.20 -9.90 0.44
N SER A 231 -23.28 -9.76 -0.87
CA SER A 231 -23.52 -10.85 -1.81
C SER A 231 -22.91 -10.54 -3.18
N VAL A 232 -22.80 -11.57 -4.02
CA VAL A 232 -22.31 -11.45 -5.41
C VAL A 232 -23.02 -10.34 -6.20
N LYS A 233 -24.31 -10.08 -5.91
CA LYS A 233 -25.12 -9.07 -6.62
C LYS A 233 -24.65 -7.64 -6.36
N ASP A 234 -23.86 -7.42 -5.32
CA ASP A 234 -23.30 -6.11 -4.99
C ASP A 234 -22.04 -5.79 -5.80
N ILE A 235 -21.46 -6.79 -6.48
CA ILE A 235 -20.26 -6.63 -7.31
C ILE A 235 -20.71 -6.32 -8.75
N ASP A 236 -20.20 -5.22 -9.30
CA ASP A 236 -20.50 -4.78 -10.67
C ASP A 236 -19.98 -5.79 -11.71
N ASN A 237 -20.80 -6.07 -12.74
CA ASN A 237 -20.47 -7.01 -13.82
C ASN A 237 -19.17 -6.66 -14.56
N LYS A 238 -18.74 -5.40 -14.58
CA LYS A 238 -17.45 -5.03 -15.20
C LYS A 238 -16.24 -5.67 -14.53
N PHE A 239 -16.38 -6.16 -13.29
CA PHE A 239 -15.32 -6.89 -12.61
C PHE A 239 -15.32 -8.39 -12.95
N VAL A 240 -16.36 -8.91 -13.62
CA VAL A 240 -16.40 -10.33 -13.99
C VAL A 240 -15.37 -10.61 -15.09
N LYS A 241 -14.66 -11.74 -14.98
CA LYS A 241 -13.75 -12.26 -16.00
C LYS A 241 -14.46 -12.46 -17.34
#